data_AF-A0D7L3-F1
#
_entry.id   AF-A0D7L3-F1
#
_cell.length_a   1.000
_cell.length_b   1.000
_cell.length_c   1.000
_cell.angle_alpha   90.00
_cell.angle_beta   90.00
_cell.angle_gamma   90.00
#
_symmetry.space_group_name_H-M   'P 1'
#
loop_
_entity.id
_entity.type
_entity.pdbx_description
1 polymer ?
#
loop_
_entity_poly.entity_id
_entity_poly.type
_entity_poly.pdbx_seq_one_letter_code
_entity_poly.pdbx_strand_id
1 'polypeptide(L)'
;MQIQDYKFKNVKIEVQLSIKELQPKQVEVQLSYKDSNEQIYKIKNQSILMNKQDDQWITSYNAVFEFHKYQSYRLDISVDEDKSIGYIQFQLGELIKNGTQIKTNNHFTIKLEANLLQKGTLLFQHWAGEKLLNTDGIFNKSDPFLQFFQWDDDEWKLAYVTEFIEDNLNPTWVPFSIDMGLLNFYDDYKNFKIECWDHSQKNPPKHKFIGFIELSYHDIMLSPSKQFALINPEHKNCGHLKLLSCQIKHELNFYSWLQSKQIQILIFMEFSKSSMNMHVKSHNQLNIFQQFLIIIGSILIQYNKQNTASLYGFGGKLNQQNKDLQFLLFYIDQFYNFKLIKWDSIDLRRLFKMFQIY
;
A
#
# COMPACT_ATOMS: atom_id res chain seq x y z
N MET A 1 6.65 12.47 -10.85
CA MET A 1 6.33 11.41 -9.87
C MET A 1 5.78 10.22 -10.64
N GLN A 2 6.58 9.19 -10.90
CA GLN A 2 6.08 7.97 -11.56
C GLN A 2 5.17 7.25 -10.55
N ILE A 3 3.89 7.15 -10.86
CA ILE A 3 2.84 6.56 -10.02
C ILE A 3 2.92 5.01 -9.99
N GLN A 4 3.88 4.42 -10.73
CA GLN A 4 3.81 3.00 -11.12
C GLN A 4 4.05 2.00 -9.97
N ASP A 5 4.65 2.39 -8.84
CA ASP A 5 5.11 1.41 -7.84
C ASP A 5 4.46 1.50 -6.44
N TYR A 6 3.39 2.29 -6.25
CA TYR A 6 2.71 2.34 -4.96
C TYR A 6 1.80 1.12 -4.76
N LYS A 7 2.41 0.02 -4.30
CA LYS A 7 1.73 -1.16 -3.78
C LYS A 7 1.88 -1.20 -2.26
N PHE A 8 0.77 -1.03 -1.55
CA PHE A 8 0.74 -1.22 -0.12
C PHE A 8 0.32 -2.66 0.16
N LYS A 9 1.31 -3.49 0.49
CA LYS A 9 1.06 -4.81 1.03
C LYS A 9 0.54 -4.60 2.46
N ASN A 10 -0.59 -5.24 2.79
CA ASN A 10 -1.13 -5.34 4.15
C ASN A 10 -1.92 -4.11 4.67
N VAL A 11 -2.99 -3.71 3.97
CA VAL A 11 -4.07 -2.90 4.56
C VAL A 11 -4.99 -3.84 5.34
N LYS A 12 -5.05 -3.70 6.66
CA LYS A 12 -6.02 -4.42 7.49
C LYS A 12 -7.34 -3.67 7.48
N ILE A 13 -8.40 -4.32 7.04
CA ILE A 13 -9.75 -3.76 7.07
C ILE A 13 -10.48 -4.41 8.22
N GLU A 14 -10.86 -3.60 9.20
CA GLU A 14 -11.73 -4.01 10.29
C GLU A 14 -13.19 -3.75 9.92
N VAL A 15 -14.04 -4.73 10.19
CA VAL A 15 -15.47 -4.69 9.94
C VAL A 15 -16.18 -4.85 11.27
N GLN A 16 -16.86 -3.80 11.69
CA GLN A 16 -17.73 -3.78 12.87
C GLN A 16 -19.18 -3.73 12.39
N LEU A 17 -19.99 -4.68 12.82
CA LEU A 17 -21.37 -4.86 12.41
C LEU A 17 -22.31 -4.79 13.63
N SER A 18 -23.33 -3.96 13.49
CA SER A 18 -24.48 -3.88 14.38
C SER A 18 -25.74 -4.30 13.62
N ILE A 19 -26.44 -5.31 14.11
CA ILE A 19 -27.65 -5.85 13.48
C ILE A 19 -28.88 -5.25 14.16
N LYS A 20 -29.86 -4.82 13.34
CA LYS A 20 -31.12 -4.24 13.81
C LYS A 20 -32.12 -5.35 14.09
N GLU A 21 -32.82 -5.27 15.22
CA GLU A 21 -34.00 -6.08 15.60
C GLU A 21 -33.77 -7.60 15.77
N LEU A 22 -32.73 -8.17 15.17
CA LEU A 22 -32.35 -9.57 15.30
C LEU A 22 -31.24 -9.74 16.34
N GLN A 23 -31.28 -10.86 17.06
CA GLN A 23 -30.22 -11.31 17.97
C GLN A 23 -29.69 -12.66 17.49
N PRO A 24 -28.93 -12.69 16.37
CA PRO A 24 -28.47 -13.95 15.80
C PRO A 24 -27.44 -14.62 16.71
N LYS A 25 -27.35 -15.94 16.64
CA LYS A 25 -26.32 -16.72 17.34
C LYS A 25 -25.00 -16.71 16.60
N GLN A 26 -25.04 -16.65 15.28
CA GLN A 26 -23.89 -16.63 14.39
C GLN A 26 -24.10 -15.61 13.29
N VAL A 27 -23.00 -14.93 12.94
CA VAL A 27 -22.95 -14.00 11.82
C VAL A 27 -21.72 -14.32 10.99
N GLU A 28 -21.93 -14.38 9.68
CA GLU A 28 -20.88 -14.62 8.71
C GLU A 28 -20.86 -13.49 7.69
N VAL A 29 -19.65 -13.11 7.30
CA VAL A 29 -19.42 -12.13 6.24
C VAL A 29 -18.63 -12.79 5.13
N GLN A 30 -19.18 -12.75 3.92
CA GLN A 30 -18.50 -13.21 2.70
C GLN A 30 -17.98 -12.00 1.93
N LEU A 31 -16.66 -11.93 1.75
CA LEU A 31 -16.02 -10.93 0.90
C LEU A 31 -16.03 -11.35 -0.57
N SER A 32 -16.40 -10.43 -1.45
CA SER A 32 -16.32 -10.59 -2.90
C SER A 32 -15.72 -9.35 -3.57
N TYR A 33 -15.01 -9.54 -4.69
CA TYR A 33 -14.51 -8.46 -5.53
C TYR A 33 -15.50 -8.15 -6.64
N LYS A 34 -15.77 -6.87 -6.91
CA LYS A 34 -16.59 -6.40 -8.04
C LYS A 34 -15.66 -5.77 -9.08
N ASP A 35 -15.67 -6.29 -10.30
CA ASP A 35 -14.90 -5.72 -11.40
C ASP A 35 -15.59 -4.50 -12.04
N SER A 36 -14.93 -3.90 -13.04
CA SER A 36 -15.45 -2.76 -13.79
C SER A 36 -16.68 -3.09 -14.65
N ASN A 37 -16.97 -4.38 -14.91
CA ASN A 37 -18.12 -4.87 -15.67
C ASN A 37 -19.27 -5.30 -14.73
N GLU A 38 -19.19 -4.93 -13.45
CA GLU A 38 -20.13 -5.30 -12.40
C GLU A 38 -20.21 -6.80 -12.06
N GLN A 39 -19.28 -7.60 -12.58
CA GLN A 39 -19.20 -9.02 -12.22
C GLN A 39 -18.60 -9.18 -10.84
N ILE A 40 -19.20 -10.09 -10.05
CA ILE A 40 -18.83 -10.33 -8.66
C ILE A 40 -18.11 -11.67 -8.57
N TYR A 41 -16.88 -11.61 -8.06
CA TYR A 41 -16.01 -12.76 -7.85
C TYR A 41 -15.90 -13.00 -6.36
N LYS A 42 -16.48 -14.11 -5.88
CA LYS A 42 -16.28 -14.54 -4.50
C LYS A 42 -14.80 -14.83 -4.29
N ILE A 43 -14.24 -14.26 -3.23
CA ILE A 43 -12.89 -14.62 -2.81
C ILE A 43 -13.03 -15.94 -2.05
N LYS A 44 -12.58 -17.04 -2.67
CA LYS A 44 -12.72 -18.40 -2.11
C LYS A 44 -12.14 -18.47 -0.70
N ASN A 45 -12.82 -19.19 0.18
CA ASN A 45 -12.43 -19.44 1.58
C ASN A 45 -12.32 -18.18 2.48
N GLN A 46 -13.03 -17.10 2.14
CA GLN A 46 -13.13 -15.88 2.97
C GLN A 46 -14.56 -15.62 3.44
N SER A 47 -15.29 -16.68 3.78
CA SER A 47 -16.46 -16.54 4.62
C SER A 47 -15.94 -16.52 6.08
N ILE A 48 -16.17 -15.41 6.77
CA ILE A 48 -15.55 -15.13 8.05
C ILE A 48 -16.64 -15.05 9.11
N LEU A 49 -16.58 -15.97 10.06
CA LEU A 49 -17.39 -15.91 11.27
C LEU A 49 -16.98 -14.67 12.07
N MET A 50 -17.96 -13.83 12.38
CA MET A 50 -17.74 -12.65 13.21
C MET A 50 -17.71 -13.05 14.68
N ASN A 51 -16.86 -12.38 15.45
CA ASN A 51 -16.81 -12.53 16.91
C ASN A 51 -17.69 -11.48 17.57
N LYS A 52 -18.43 -11.86 18.63
CA LYS A 52 -19.22 -10.90 19.40
C LYS A 52 -18.36 -10.30 20.52
N GLN A 53 -18.17 -8.98 20.52
CA GLN A 53 -17.41 -8.20 21.52
C GLN A 53 -18.21 -6.94 21.87
N ASP A 54 -18.50 -6.69 23.15
CA ASP A 54 -19.28 -5.53 23.64
C ASP A 54 -20.59 -5.29 22.85
N ASP A 55 -21.34 -6.37 22.59
CA ASP A 55 -22.56 -6.38 21.77
C ASP A 55 -22.40 -5.95 20.29
N GLN A 56 -21.18 -5.91 19.78
CA GLN A 56 -20.86 -5.71 18.37
C GLN A 56 -20.29 -6.98 17.75
N TRP A 57 -20.65 -7.25 16.49
CA TRP A 57 -20.03 -8.31 15.71
C TRP A 57 -18.81 -7.74 15.00
N ILE A 58 -17.63 -8.31 15.22
CA ILE A 58 -16.36 -7.78 14.72
C ILE A 58 -15.60 -8.88 13.98
N THR A 59 -15.03 -8.50 12.83
CA THR A 59 -14.04 -9.30 12.12
C THR A 59 -13.03 -8.42 11.41
N SER A 60 -11.94 -9.00 10.93
CA SER A 60 -10.94 -8.28 10.13
C SER A 60 -10.37 -9.17 9.03
N TYR A 61 -9.96 -8.55 7.94
CA TYR A 61 -9.24 -9.24 6.87
C TYR A 61 -8.16 -8.34 6.27
N ASN A 62 -7.15 -8.97 5.67
CA ASN A 62 -6.06 -8.27 4.99
C ASN A 62 -6.42 -8.07 3.53
N ALA A 63 -6.27 -6.83 3.06
CA ALA A 63 -6.38 -6.44 1.67
C ALA A 63 -5.05 -5.88 1.17
N VAL A 64 -4.75 -6.10 -0.10
CA VAL A 64 -3.64 -5.44 -0.78
C VAL A 64 -4.20 -4.21 -1.47
N PHE A 65 -3.62 -3.03 -1.21
CA PHE A 65 -4.02 -1.81 -1.88
C PHE A 65 -3.04 -1.44 -2.99
N GLU A 66 -3.58 -1.32 -4.19
CA GLU A 66 -2.87 -0.95 -5.40
C GLU A 66 -3.51 0.31 -5.97
N PHE A 67 -2.87 1.47 -5.72
CA PHE A 67 -3.44 2.78 -6.06
C PHE A 67 -3.91 2.91 -7.52
N HIS A 68 -3.20 2.24 -8.44
CA HIS A 68 -3.47 2.28 -9.87
C HIS A 68 -4.59 1.32 -10.32
N LYS A 69 -5.26 0.62 -9.40
CA LYS A 69 -6.35 -0.31 -9.71
C LYS A 69 -7.68 0.20 -9.15
N TYR A 70 -8.73 -0.07 -9.92
CA TYR A 70 -10.09 0.00 -9.38
C TYR A 70 -10.29 -1.18 -8.45
N GLN A 71 -10.57 -0.93 -7.17
CA GLN A 71 -10.74 -1.99 -6.16
C GLN A 71 -12.07 -1.83 -5.44
N SER A 72 -13.10 -2.50 -5.96
CA SER A 72 -14.45 -2.47 -5.41
C SER A 72 -14.78 -3.80 -4.76
N TYR A 73 -15.31 -3.74 -3.54
CA TYR A 73 -15.60 -4.90 -2.73
C TYR A 73 -17.08 -4.93 -2.35
N ARG A 74 -17.59 -6.15 -2.18
CA ARG A 74 -18.92 -6.45 -1.66
C ARG A 74 -18.79 -7.33 -0.44
N LEU A 75 -19.51 -6.96 0.63
CA LEU A 75 -19.66 -7.77 1.83
C LEU A 75 -21.09 -8.27 1.88
N ASP A 76 -21.26 -9.57 1.69
CA ASP A 76 -22.53 -10.26 1.86
C ASP A 76 -22.62 -10.75 3.31
N ILE A 77 -23.72 -10.44 4.00
CA ILE A 77 -23.92 -10.81 5.40
C ILE A 77 -25.03 -11.85 5.50
N SER A 78 -24.70 -12.94 6.18
CA SER A 78 -25.62 -14.02 6.55
C SER A 78 -25.64 -14.19 8.07
N VAL A 79 -26.78 -14.63 8.58
CA VAL A 79 -26.99 -14.98 9.98
C VAL A 79 -27.59 -16.38 10.04
N ASP A 80 -27.38 -17.10 11.15
CA ASP A 80 -28.04 -18.35 11.55
C ASP A 80 -28.57 -19.21 10.39
N GLU A 81 -27.84 -20.27 10.00
CA GLU A 81 -28.18 -21.15 8.87
C GLU A 81 -28.17 -20.45 7.50
N ASP A 82 -27.16 -19.61 7.26
CA ASP A 82 -26.92 -18.92 5.98
C ASP A 82 -28.05 -18.00 5.49
N LYS A 83 -28.93 -17.56 6.39
CA LYS A 83 -29.98 -16.59 6.05
C LYS A 83 -29.35 -15.24 5.72
N SER A 84 -29.32 -14.88 4.44
CA SER A 84 -28.82 -13.58 4.00
C SER A 84 -29.69 -12.44 4.54
N ILE A 85 -29.05 -11.43 5.12
CA ILE A 85 -29.69 -10.20 5.60
C ILE A 85 -29.29 -8.97 4.76
N GLY A 86 -28.63 -9.21 3.63
CA GLY A 86 -28.26 -8.20 2.64
C GLY A 86 -26.75 -8.06 2.48
N TYR A 87 -26.36 -6.99 1.81
CA TYR A 87 -24.96 -6.71 1.48
C TYR A 87 -24.68 -5.21 1.51
N ILE A 88 -23.40 -4.87 1.57
CA ILE A 88 -22.90 -3.53 1.25
C ILE A 88 -21.82 -3.61 0.18
N GLN A 89 -21.63 -2.50 -0.54
CA GLN A 89 -20.53 -2.31 -1.48
C GLN A 89 -19.71 -1.10 -1.07
N PHE A 90 -18.39 -1.17 -1.23
CA PHE A 90 -17.49 -0.06 -0.96
C PHE A 90 -16.26 -0.13 -1.87
N GLN A 91 -15.64 1.02 -2.14
CA GLN A 91 -14.37 1.08 -2.84
C GLN A 91 -13.24 1.20 -1.81
N LEU A 92 -12.19 0.40 -1.98
CA LEU A 92 -11.07 0.38 -1.04
C LEU A 92 -10.32 1.71 -1.02
N GLY A 93 -10.14 2.36 -2.18
CA GLY A 93 -9.47 3.66 -2.26
C GLY A 93 -10.21 4.75 -1.47
N GLU A 94 -11.53 4.82 -1.59
CA GLU A 94 -12.38 5.72 -0.81
C GLU A 94 -12.31 5.43 0.70
N LEU A 95 -12.36 4.16 1.09
CA LEU A 95 -12.23 3.77 2.50
C LEU A 95 -10.86 4.17 3.06
N ILE A 96 -9.78 3.93 2.31
CA ILE A 96 -8.42 4.34 2.68
C ILE A 96 -8.32 5.85 2.82
N LYS A 97 -8.90 6.59 1.88
CA LYS A 97 -8.91 8.05 1.85
C LYS A 97 -9.60 8.65 3.07
N ASN A 98 -10.72 8.07 3.48
CA ASN A 98 -11.54 8.57 4.58
C ASN A 98 -11.15 7.96 5.94
N GLY A 99 -10.41 6.85 5.94
CA GLY A 99 -10.05 6.05 7.13
C GLY A 99 -11.20 5.18 7.64
N THR A 100 -12.42 5.71 7.60
CA THR A 100 -13.63 5.02 8.08
C THR A 100 -14.78 5.26 7.12
N GLN A 101 -15.65 4.25 6.97
CA GLN A 101 -16.95 4.39 6.31
C GLN A 101 -18.03 3.72 7.13
N ILE A 102 -19.21 4.34 7.22
CA ILE A 102 -20.39 3.75 7.85
C ILE A 102 -21.45 3.56 6.77
N LYS A 103 -21.95 2.34 6.61
CA LYS A 103 -23.02 2.00 5.67
C LYS A 103 -24.14 1.32 6.42
N THR A 104 -25.37 1.74 6.13
CA THR A 104 -26.57 1.25 6.80
C THR A 104 -27.56 0.77 5.76
N ASN A 105 -28.23 -0.34 6.04
CA ASN A 105 -29.43 -0.75 5.33
C ASN A 105 -30.57 -1.00 6.33
N ASN A 106 -31.65 -1.64 5.87
CA ASN A 106 -32.82 -1.92 6.69
C ASN A 106 -32.54 -2.92 7.83
N HIS A 107 -31.56 -3.80 7.67
CA HIS A 107 -31.28 -4.90 8.58
C HIS A 107 -30.07 -4.66 9.49
N PHE A 108 -29.11 -3.82 9.09
CA PHE A 108 -27.88 -3.63 9.83
C PHE A 108 -27.19 -2.30 9.54
N THR A 109 -26.22 -1.98 10.39
CA THR A 109 -25.24 -0.91 10.24
C THR A 109 -23.85 -1.54 10.28
N ILE A 110 -23.03 -1.27 9.27
CA ILE A 110 -21.61 -1.66 9.23
C ILE A 110 -20.74 -0.41 9.31
N LYS A 111 -19.76 -0.44 10.22
CA LYS A 111 -18.60 0.45 10.21
C LYS A 111 -17.40 -0.33 9.66
N LEU A 112 -16.81 0.22 8.60
CA LEU A 112 -15.55 -0.23 8.02
C LEU A 112 -14.44 0.71 8.46
N GLU A 113 -13.31 0.17 8.87
CA GLU A 113 -12.12 0.95 9.25
C GLU A 113 -10.89 0.36 8.55
N ALA A 114 -10.20 1.18 7.75
CA ALA A 114 -8.98 0.77 7.07
C ALA A 114 -7.76 1.21 7.88
N ASN A 115 -7.01 0.23 8.38
CA ASN A 115 -5.77 0.43 9.10
C ASN A 115 -4.60 -0.06 8.26
N LEU A 116 -3.70 0.86 7.91
CA LEU A 116 -2.46 0.47 7.25
C LEU A 116 -1.53 -0.17 8.28
N LEU A 117 -1.21 -1.45 8.10
CA LEU A 117 -0.25 -2.13 8.97
C LEU A 117 1.15 -1.55 8.79
N GLN A 118 1.48 -1.09 7.57
CA GLN A 118 2.76 -0.47 7.24
C GLN A 118 2.67 1.06 7.18
N LYS A 119 2.72 1.75 8.32
CA LYS A 119 2.59 3.23 8.39
C LYS A 119 3.77 4.02 7.77
N GLY A 120 4.69 3.36 7.05
CA GLY A 120 5.87 4.00 6.45
C GLY A 120 6.79 4.60 7.51
N THR A 121 6.87 3.91 8.64
CA THR A 121 7.74 4.31 9.73
C THR A 121 9.13 3.76 9.43
N LEU A 122 10.08 4.67 9.21
CA LEU A 122 11.47 4.30 8.98
C LEU A 122 12.18 4.16 10.31
N LEU A 123 12.85 3.03 10.46
CA LEU A 123 13.76 2.77 11.56
C LEU A 123 15.18 3.14 11.14
N PHE A 124 15.65 4.29 11.60
CA PHE A 124 17.03 4.73 11.42
C PHE A 124 17.91 4.03 12.45
N GLN A 125 18.89 3.27 11.97
CA GLN A 125 19.73 2.40 12.79
C GLN A 125 21.20 2.66 12.50
N HIS A 126 22.01 2.47 13.54
CA HIS A 126 23.46 2.53 13.45
C HIS A 126 24.02 1.37 14.27
N TRP A 127 24.76 0.49 13.62
CA TRP A 127 25.26 -0.75 14.19
C TRP A 127 26.78 -0.76 14.24
N ALA A 128 27.33 -1.44 15.24
CA ALA A 128 28.75 -1.73 15.36
C ALA A 128 28.96 -3.20 15.73
N GLY A 129 30.06 -3.77 15.27
CA GLY A 129 30.57 -5.06 15.73
C GLY A 129 31.60 -4.87 16.83
N GLU A 130 31.67 -5.80 17.78
CA GLU A 130 32.68 -5.80 18.82
C GLU A 130 33.29 -7.21 18.95
N LYS A 131 34.61 -7.31 18.79
CA LYS A 131 35.39 -8.55 18.89
C LYS A 131 34.85 -9.67 17.99
N LEU A 132 34.52 -9.33 16.75
CA LEU A 132 34.00 -10.30 15.77
C LEU A 132 34.98 -11.44 15.53
N LEU A 133 34.45 -12.62 15.18
CA LEU A 133 35.27 -13.78 14.81
C LEU A 133 36.17 -13.42 13.62
N ASN A 134 37.46 -13.69 13.77
CA ASN A 134 38.41 -13.61 12.67
C ASN A 134 38.38 -14.91 11.87
N THR A 135 37.89 -14.84 10.63
CA THR A 135 37.77 -15.98 9.72
C THR A 135 38.88 -16.03 8.66
N ASP A 136 39.76 -15.03 8.60
CA ASP A 136 40.82 -14.88 7.62
C ASP A 136 42.23 -15.25 8.11
N GLY A 137 42.39 -15.49 9.41
CA GLY A 137 43.57 -16.13 10.00
C GLY A 137 44.45 -15.18 10.80
N ILE A 138 45.69 -15.57 11.10
CA ILE A 138 46.53 -14.90 12.11
C ILE A 138 47.09 -13.55 11.61
N PHE A 139 47.16 -13.35 10.28
CA PHE A 139 47.81 -12.18 9.66
C PHE A 139 46.85 -11.18 9.02
N ASN A 140 45.56 -11.53 8.91
CA ASN A 140 44.50 -10.68 8.40
C ASN A 140 43.32 -10.74 9.37
N LYS A 141 42.38 -9.81 9.27
CA LYS A 141 41.08 -9.88 9.94
C LYS A 141 39.98 -10.02 8.91
N SER A 142 38.79 -10.36 9.40
CA SER A 142 37.59 -10.39 8.59
C SER A 142 37.24 -9.01 8.04
N ASP A 143 36.52 -9.02 6.93
CA ASP A 143 35.91 -7.90 6.22
C ASP A 143 34.39 -7.91 6.46
N PRO A 144 33.90 -7.59 7.67
CA PRO A 144 32.54 -7.92 8.06
C PRO A 144 31.47 -7.04 7.39
N PHE A 145 30.35 -7.66 7.03
CA PHE A 145 29.10 -7.02 6.63
C PHE A 145 27.90 -7.72 7.28
N LEU A 146 26.79 -6.98 7.37
CA LEU A 146 25.52 -7.46 7.92
C LEU A 146 24.46 -7.68 6.84
N GLN A 147 23.66 -8.72 7.04
CA GLN A 147 22.43 -9.01 6.30
C GLN A 147 21.23 -9.07 7.27
N PHE A 148 20.16 -8.34 6.95
CA PHE A 148 18.95 -8.26 7.77
C PHE A 148 17.83 -9.05 7.10
N PHE A 149 17.08 -9.84 7.87
CA PHE A 149 16.02 -10.71 7.37
C PHE A 149 14.71 -10.54 8.12
N GLN A 150 13.61 -10.53 7.36
CA GLN A 150 12.25 -10.63 7.85
C GLN A 150 11.82 -12.09 7.96
N TRP A 151 11.10 -12.45 9.03
CA TRP A 151 10.35 -13.70 9.06
C TRP A 151 9.00 -13.55 8.35
N ASP A 152 8.81 -14.26 7.25
CA ASP A 152 7.56 -14.33 6.49
C ASP A 152 7.03 -15.76 6.50
N ASP A 153 6.20 -16.07 7.50
CA ASP A 153 5.40 -17.28 7.66
C ASP A 153 5.99 -18.55 7.01
N ASP A 154 7.21 -18.93 7.45
CA ASP A 154 8.02 -20.13 7.12
C ASP A 154 9.37 -19.84 6.46
N GLU A 155 9.63 -18.62 5.97
CA GLU A 155 10.91 -18.28 5.35
C GLU A 155 11.52 -16.95 5.81
N TRP A 156 12.85 -16.91 5.87
CA TRP A 156 13.64 -15.70 6.08
C TRP A 156 13.82 -14.95 4.76
N LYS A 157 13.28 -13.72 4.65
CA LYS A 157 13.42 -12.86 3.47
C LYS A 157 14.44 -11.77 3.71
N LEU A 158 15.43 -11.65 2.82
CA LEU A 158 16.43 -10.60 2.88
C LEU A 158 15.77 -9.22 2.73
N ALA A 159 15.98 -8.36 3.72
CA ALA A 159 15.45 -7.01 3.79
C ALA A 159 16.51 -5.95 3.46
N TYR A 160 17.75 -6.12 3.93
CA TYR A 160 18.81 -5.14 3.76
C TYR A 160 20.21 -5.76 3.89
N VAL A 161 21.19 -5.16 3.22
CA VAL A 161 22.62 -5.52 3.30
C VAL A 161 23.44 -4.24 3.48
N THR A 162 24.34 -4.25 4.44
CA THR A 162 25.31 -3.15 4.68
C THR A 162 26.52 -3.24 3.76
N GLU A 163 27.35 -2.21 3.72
CA GLU A 163 28.71 -2.31 3.18
C GLU A 163 29.58 -3.28 4.01
N PHE A 164 30.63 -3.83 3.39
CA PHE A 164 31.69 -4.50 4.14
C PHE A 164 32.76 -3.49 4.56
N ILE A 165 33.43 -3.76 5.68
CA ILE A 165 34.51 -2.93 6.20
C ILE A 165 35.77 -3.77 6.27
N GLU A 166 36.81 -3.38 5.51
CA GLU A 166 38.04 -4.16 5.37
C GLU A 166 38.86 -4.24 6.68
N ASP A 167 39.46 -5.41 6.93
CA ASP A 167 40.38 -5.72 8.02
C ASP A 167 39.95 -5.17 9.40
N ASN A 168 38.71 -5.46 9.82
CA ASN A 168 38.15 -4.87 11.02
C ASN A 168 37.26 -5.82 11.84
N LEU A 169 37.70 -6.17 13.06
CA LEU A 169 36.90 -6.98 14.01
C LEU A 169 36.02 -6.14 14.95
N ASN A 170 36.09 -4.81 14.83
CA ASN A 170 35.24 -3.86 15.57
C ASN A 170 34.65 -2.81 14.60
N PRO A 171 33.95 -3.24 13.53
CA PRO A 171 33.41 -2.34 12.52
C PRO A 171 32.33 -1.43 13.08
N THR A 172 32.17 -0.26 12.47
CA THR A 172 30.99 0.60 12.65
C THR A 172 30.46 0.90 11.26
N TRP A 173 29.31 0.34 10.92
CA TRP A 173 28.71 0.47 9.59
C TRP A 173 28.00 1.81 9.44
N VAL A 174 27.86 2.29 8.21
CA VAL A 174 27.19 3.54 7.88
C VAL A 174 25.73 3.47 8.38
N PRO A 175 25.22 4.52 9.05
CA PRO A 175 23.82 4.58 9.45
C PRO A 175 22.87 4.46 8.26
N PHE A 176 21.81 3.68 8.41
CA PHE A 176 20.82 3.43 7.37
C PHE A 176 19.39 3.43 7.93
N SER A 177 18.40 3.43 7.05
CA SER A 177 16.99 3.31 7.42
C SER A 177 16.32 2.13 6.72
N ILE A 178 15.51 1.37 7.47
CA ILE A 178 14.68 0.29 6.92
C ILE A 178 13.21 0.57 7.29
N ASP A 179 12.26 0.28 6.41
CA ASP A 179 10.84 0.29 6.78
C ASP A 179 10.60 -0.75 7.89
N MET A 180 10.00 -0.34 9.00
CA MET A 180 9.69 -1.23 10.12
C MET A 180 8.95 -2.52 9.69
N GLY A 181 8.17 -2.45 8.61
CA GLY A 181 7.48 -3.59 8.02
C GLY A 181 8.37 -4.66 7.41
N LEU A 182 9.57 -4.29 6.97
CA LEU A 182 10.55 -5.23 6.43
C LEU A 182 11.34 -5.95 7.52
N LEU A 183 11.14 -5.62 8.80
CA LEU A 183 11.79 -6.28 9.92
C LEU A 183 10.79 -6.79 10.97
N ASN A 184 9.50 -6.92 10.63
CA ASN A 184 8.44 -7.32 11.55
C ASN A 184 8.22 -6.41 12.77
N PHE A 185 8.75 -5.18 12.78
CA PHE A 185 8.66 -4.26 13.93
C PHE A 185 7.23 -3.73 14.21
N TYR A 186 6.21 -4.15 13.46
CA TYR A 186 4.80 -3.87 13.79
C TYR A 186 4.21 -4.87 14.79
N ASP A 187 4.90 -5.98 15.02
CA ASP A 187 4.62 -6.92 16.11
C ASP A 187 5.83 -6.89 17.04
N ASP A 188 5.66 -6.30 18.22
CA ASP A 188 6.74 -6.06 19.17
C ASP A 188 7.48 -7.34 19.57
N TYR A 189 6.83 -8.51 19.44
CA TYR A 189 7.35 -9.81 19.85
C TYR A 189 7.79 -10.70 18.68
N LYS A 190 7.54 -10.29 17.42
CA LYS A 190 7.96 -11.08 16.26
C LYS A 190 9.44 -10.84 15.98
N ASN A 191 10.20 -11.93 15.89
CA ASN A 191 11.64 -11.85 15.65
C ASN A 191 11.97 -11.42 14.21
N PHE A 192 13.10 -10.74 14.09
CA PHE A 192 13.86 -10.58 12.87
C PHE A 192 15.28 -11.12 13.08
N LYS A 193 16.00 -11.38 11.99
CA LYS A 193 17.35 -11.95 12.04
C LYS A 193 18.37 -11.00 11.45
N ILE A 194 19.53 -10.89 12.09
CA ILE A 194 20.73 -10.24 11.54
C ILE A 194 21.82 -11.28 11.46
N GLU A 195 22.37 -11.47 10.26
CA GLU A 195 23.55 -12.31 10.04
C GLU A 195 24.77 -11.44 9.78
N CYS A 196 25.89 -11.80 10.39
CA CYS A 196 27.21 -11.21 10.17
C CYS A 196 28.06 -12.17 9.34
N TRP A 197 28.65 -11.64 8.29
CA TRP A 197 29.42 -12.39 7.31
C TRP A 197 30.75 -11.70 7.03
N ASP A 198 31.76 -12.49 6.71
CA ASP A 198 33.07 -12.05 6.24
C ASP A 198 33.08 -11.98 4.71
N HIS A 199 33.35 -10.78 4.17
CA HIS A 199 33.40 -10.57 2.73
C HIS A 199 34.57 -11.35 2.10
N SER A 200 34.40 -11.75 0.84
CA SER A 200 35.42 -12.51 0.12
C SER A 200 35.43 -12.08 -1.33
N GLN A 201 36.56 -11.56 -1.78
CA GLN A 201 36.77 -11.08 -3.14
C GLN A 201 37.02 -12.23 -4.15
N LYS A 202 36.94 -13.50 -3.72
CA LYS A 202 37.12 -14.66 -4.62
C LYS A 202 35.96 -14.74 -5.63
N ASN A 203 36.19 -15.41 -6.75
CA ASN A 203 35.16 -15.66 -7.77
C ASN A 203 34.94 -17.18 -7.95
N PRO A 204 33.77 -17.74 -7.58
CA PRO A 204 32.61 -17.06 -6.99
C PRO A 204 32.89 -16.59 -5.53
N PRO A 205 32.22 -15.50 -5.08
CA PRO A 205 32.39 -15.01 -3.72
C PRO A 205 31.91 -16.08 -2.74
N LYS A 206 32.81 -16.51 -1.88
CA LYS A 206 32.53 -17.47 -0.81
C LYS A 206 32.71 -16.77 0.53
N HIS A 207 31.67 -16.02 0.91
CA HIS A 207 31.59 -15.36 2.21
C HIS A 207 31.63 -16.39 3.34
N LYS A 208 32.31 -16.06 4.43
CA LYS A 208 32.41 -16.96 5.59
C LYS A 208 31.47 -16.45 6.67
N PHE A 209 30.75 -17.38 7.30
CA PHE A 209 29.78 -17.03 8.32
C PHE A 209 30.47 -16.68 9.65
N ILE A 210 30.17 -15.50 10.21
CA ILE A 210 30.69 -15.07 11.51
C ILE A 210 29.71 -15.47 12.61
N GLY A 211 28.42 -15.19 12.41
CA GLY A 211 27.36 -15.55 13.35
C GLY A 211 26.08 -14.78 13.07
N PHE A 212 25.03 -15.02 13.86
CA PHE A 212 23.75 -14.34 13.74
C PHE A 212 23.15 -13.98 15.10
N ILE A 213 22.18 -13.08 15.08
CA ILE A 213 21.27 -12.81 16.19
C ILE A 213 19.83 -12.84 15.67
N GLU A 214 18.93 -13.35 16.50
CA GLU A 214 17.49 -13.23 16.31
C GLU A 214 16.93 -12.45 17.50
N LEU A 215 16.23 -11.36 17.22
CA LEU A 215 15.71 -10.45 18.22
C LEU A 215 14.36 -9.91 17.78
N SER A 216 13.52 -9.54 18.74
CA SER A 216 12.32 -8.75 18.54
C SER A 216 12.56 -7.28 18.87
N TYR A 217 11.62 -6.40 18.51
CA TYR A 217 11.66 -5.01 18.96
C TYR A 217 11.64 -4.92 20.50
N HIS A 218 10.85 -5.80 21.14
CA HIS A 218 10.79 -5.93 22.59
C HIS A 218 12.17 -6.23 23.20
N ASP A 219 12.92 -7.18 22.64
CA ASP A 219 14.27 -7.52 23.11
C ASP A 219 15.24 -6.33 22.99
N ILE A 220 15.15 -5.59 21.89
CA ILE A 220 15.93 -4.37 21.71
C ILE A 220 15.59 -3.39 22.82
N MET A 221 14.32 -3.13 23.10
CA MET A 221 13.88 -2.16 24.11
C MET A 221 14.33 -2.54 25.52
N LEU A 222 14.22 -3.82 25.88
CA LEU A 222 14.63 -4.32 27.21
C LEU A 222 16.14 -4.32 27.44
N SER A 223 16.96 -4.44 26.39
CA SER A 223 18.41 -4.45 26.52
C SER A 223 18.95 -3.07 26.95
N PRO A 224 19.57 -2.91 28.13
CA PRO A 224 20.12 -1.62 28.56
C PRO A 224 21.40 -1.25 27.80
N SER A 225 22.23 -2.26 27.47
CA SER A 225 23.49 -2.09 26.76
C SER A 225 23.33 -2.02 25.24
N LYS A 226 22.16 -2.44 24.72
CA LYS A 226 21.89 -2.61 23.28
C LYS A 226 22.94 -3.47 22.57
N GLN A 227 23.53 -4.41 23.31
CA GLN A 227 24.59 -5.30 22.85
C GLN A 227 24.11 -6.74 22.88
N PHE A 228 24.35 -7.48 21.80
CA PHE A 228 23.81 -8.80 21.55
C PHE A 228 24.91 -9.73 21.07
N ALA A 229 25.10 -10.86 21.75
CA ALA A 229 26.13 -11.85 21.41
C ALA A 229 25.74 -12.62 20.14
N LEU A 230 26.68 -12.73 19.20
CA LEU A 230 26.47 -13.51 17.98
C LEU A 230 26.49 -15.01 18.28
N ILE A 231 25.51 -15.73 17.73
CA ILE A 231 25.40 -17.17 17.79
C ILE A 231 26.03 -17.76 16.53
N ASN A 232 26.87 -18.77 16.69
CA ASN A 232 27.40 -19.55 15.58
C ASN A 232 27.42 -21.05 15.99
N PRO A 233 26.87 -21.96 15.17
CA PRO A 233 26.89 -23.40 15.48
C PRO A 233 28.31 -23.99 15.58
N GLU A 234 29.27 -23.44 14.85
CA GLU A 234 30.62 -23.97 14.72
C GLU A 234 31.62 -23.30 15.68
N HIS A 235 31.31 -22.10 16.18
CA HIS A 235 32.22 -21.27 16.97
C HIS A 235 31.55 -20.70 18.22
N LYS A 236 32.22 -20.79 19.38
CA LYS A 236 31.64 -20.33 20.67
C LYS A 236 31.74 -18.83 20.93
N ASN A 237 32.77 -18.16 20.39
CA ASN A 237 33.04 -16.75 20.64
C ASN A 237 33.11 -15.99 19.32
N CYS A 238 31.98 -15.42 18.91
CA CYS A 238 31.82 -14.82 17.59
C CYS A 238 31.76 -13.29 17.60
N GLY A 239 31.89 -12.70 18.78
CA GLY A 239 31.74 -11.28 19.01
C GLY A 239 30.30 -10.88 19.31
N HIS A 240 30.06 -9.57 19.29
CA HIS A 240 28.77 -8.97 19.57
C HIS A 240 28.40 -7.97 18.49
N LEU A 241 27.11 -7.78 18.27
CA LEU A 241 26.58 -6.61 17.59
C LEU A 241 26.03 -5.64 18.62
N LYS A 242 26.26 -4.35 18.39
CA LYS A 242 25.81 -3.26 19.25
C LYS A 242 25.03 -2.25 18.43
N LEU A 243 23.81 -1.96 18.87
CA LEU A 243 22.98 -0.93 18.29
C LEU A 243 23.33 0.41 18.94
N LEU A 244 24.09 1.23 18.23
CA LEU A 244 24.60 2.52 18.71
C LEU A 244 23.49 3.58 18.78
N SER A 245 22.59 3.59 17.80
CA SER A 245 21.43 4.47 17.80
C SER A 245 20.27 3.83 17.05
N CYS A 246 19.07 4.06 17.56
CA CYS A 246 17.82 3.62 16.94
C CYS A 246 16.82 4.76 17.04
N GLN A 247 16.36 5.28 15.90
CA GLN A 247 15.39 6.36 15.84
C GLN A 247 14.24 5.97 14.93
N ILE A 248 13.04 6.03 15.49
CA ILE A 248 11.81 5.85 14.75
C ILE A 248 11.42 7.22 14.18
N LYS A 249 11.35 7.33 12.85
CA LYS A 249 10.78 8.49 12.18
C LYS A 249 9.53 8.09 11.41
N HIS A 250 8.44 8.74 11.74
CA HIS A 250 7.22 8.65 10.94
C HIS A 250 7.39 9.56 9.73
N GLU A 251 7.76 8.99 8.59
CA GLU A 251 7.68 9.73 7.34
C GLU A 251 6.24 9.70 6.81
N LEU A 252 5.80 10.81 6.21
CA LEU A 252 4.51 10.86 5.56
C LEU A 252 4.53 9.95 4.34
N ASN A 253 4.09 8.71 4.50
CA ASN A 253 3.94 7.78 3.39
C ASN A 253 2.75 8.19 2.50
N PHE A 254 2.69 7.65 1.28
CA PHE A 254 1.64 8.01 0.32
C PHE A 254 0.22 7.76 0.86
N TYR A 255 0.01 6.81 1.77
CA TYR A 255 -1.28 6.61 2.44
C TYR A 255 -1.65 7.78 3.37
N SER A 256 -0.75 8.20 4.26
CA SER A 256 -0.96 9.35 5.15
C SER A 256 -1.10 10.66 4.35
N TRP A 257 -0.39 10.75 3.23
CA TRP A 257 -0.57 11.81 2.25
C TRP A 257 -1.96 11.74 1.61
N LEU A 258 -2.41 10.57 1.16
CA LEU A 258 -3.74 10.39 0.59
C LEU A 258 -4.82 10.83 1.57
N GLN A 259 -4.75 10.45 2.84
CA GLN A 259 -5.72 10.87 3.85
C GLN A 259 -5.73 12.38 4.09
N SER A 260 -4.55 13.01 4.17
CA SER A 260 -4.42 14.44 4.48
C SER A 260 -4.59 15.38 3.28
N LYS A 261 -4.32 14.91 2.06
CA LYS A 261 -4.32 15.71 0.81
C LYS A 261 -5.43 15.27 -0.14
N GLN A 262 -5.53 15.90 -1.31
CA GLN A 262 -6.55 15.60 -2.30
C GLN A 262 -5.90 15.50 -3.68
N ILE A 263 -6.45 14.65 -4.53
CA ILE A 263 -6.06 14.58 -5.94
C ILE A 263 -7.04 15.46 -6.72
N GLN A 264 -6.54 16.55 -7.27
CA GLN A 264 -7.27 17.34 -8.27
C GLN A 264 -7.00 16.75 -9.65
N ILE A 265 -8.08 16.39 -10.34
CA ILE A 265 -7.99 15.77 -11.67
C ILE A 265 -8.37 16.83 -12.71
N LEU A 266 -7.42 17.12 -13.60
CA LEU A 266 -7.61 18.00 -14.74
C LEU A 266 -7.38 17.18 -16.02
N ILE A 267 -8.38 17.10 -16.88
CA ILE A 267 -8.31 16.35 -18.14
C ILE A 267 -8.46 17.32 -19.29
N PHE A 268 -7.50 17.30 -20.21
CA PHE A 268 -7.49 18.11 -21.42
C PHE A 268 -7.67 17.21 -22.64
N MET A 269 -8.72 17.45 -23.42
CA MET A 269 -9.08 16.66 -24.59
C MET A 269 -8.93 17.48 -25.87
N GLU A 270 -8.28 16.87 -26.87
CA GLU A 270 -8.05 17.49 -28.18
C GLU A 270 -9.17 17.14 -29.16
N PHE A 271 -9.77 18.16 -29.78
CA PHE A 271 -10.84 18.06 -30.78
C PHE A 271 -10.43 18.68 -32.13
N SER A 272 -9.13 18.64 -32.46
CA SER A 272 -8.64 19.07 -33.77
C SER A 272 -9.13 18.11 -34.87
N LYS A 273 -9.10 18.55 -36.14
CA LYS A 273 -9.48 17.69 -37.28
C LYS A 273 -8.64 16.39 -37.32
N SER A 274 -7.39 16.44 -36.88
CA SER A 274 -6.49 15.29 -36.80
C SER A 274 -6.90 14.26 -35.75
N SER A 275 -7.58 14.67 -34.67
CA SER A 275 -8.03 13.74 -33.62
C SER A 275 -9.45 13.20 -33.83
N MET A 276 -10.18 13.73 -34.81
CA MET A 276 -11.61 13.48 -35.01
C MET A 276 -11.95 11.98 -35.18
N ASN A 277 -11.09 11.20 -35.84
CA ASN A 277 -11.27 9.75 -36.01
C ASN A 277 -11.26 8.97 -34.68
N MET A 278 -10.56 9.46 -33.66
CA MET A 278 -10.51 8.84 -32.32
C MET A 278 -11.77 9.15 -31.48
N HIS A 279 -12.56 10.14 -31.90
CA HIS A 279 -13.84 10.49 -31.29
C HIS A 279 -15.02 9.75 -31.92
N VAL A 280 -14.82 9.12 -33.08
CA VAL A 280 -15.88 8.39 -33.80
C VAL A 280 -16.35 7.19 -32.98
N LYS A 281 -17.66 7.09 -32.82
CA LYS A 281 -18.32 5.97 -32.13
C LYS A 281 -18.65 4.88 -33.14
N SER A 282 -18.40 3.62 -32.81
CA SER A 282 -19.06 2.50 -33.50
C SER A 282 -20.35 2.14 -32.75
N HIS A 283 -21.33 1.55 -33.43
CA HIS A 283 -22.55 1.10 -32.75
C HIS A 283 -22.17 0.15 -31.60
N ASN A 284 -22.57 0.50 -30.37
CA ASN A 284 -22.34 -0.23 -29.12
C ASN A 284 -20.90 -0.32 -28.57
N GLN A 285 -19.91 0.41 -29.11
CA GLN A 285 -18.59 0.48 -28.46
C GLN A 285 -18.23 1.91 -28.04
N LEU A 286 -17.57 1.99 -26.89
CA LEU A 286 -16.98 3.22 -26.40
C LEU A 286 -15.78 3.57 -27.26
N ASN A 287 -15.64 4.85 -27.62
CA ASN A 287 -14.41 5.32 -28.26
C ASN A 287 -13.25 5.35 -27.25
N ILE A 288 -12.02 5.52 -27.74
CA ILE A 288 -10.80 5.48 -26.92
C ILE A 288 -10.84 6.53 -25.79
N PHE A 289 -11.38 7.73 -26.06
CA PHE A 289 -11.51 8.77 -25.05
C PHE A 289 -12.51 8.40 -23.95
N GLN A 290 -13.65 7.81 -24.30
CA GLN A 290 -14.64 7.35 -23.33
C GLN A 290 -14.08 6.24 -22.46
N GLN A 291 -13.37 5.27 -23.06
CA GLN A 291 -12.69 4.21 -22.30
C GLN A 291 -11.65 4.81 -21.33
N PHE A 292 -10.84 5.77 -21.80
CA PHE A 292 -9.88 6.48 -20.96
C PHE A 292 -10.54 7.21 -19.79
N LEU A 293 -11.62 7.96 -20.04
CA LEU A 293 -12.35 8.68 -18.99
C LEU A 293 -12.94 7.73 -17.95
N ILE A 294 -13.49 6.58 -18.37
CA ILE A 294 -14.00 5.56 -17.45
C ILE A 294 -12.88 4.97 -16.60
N ILE A 295 -11.74 4.63 -17.19
CA ILE A 295 -10.60 4.06 -16.47
C ILE A 295 -10.05 5.06 -15.45
N ILE A 296 -9.75 6.28 -15.87
CA ILE A 296 -9.23 7.31 -14.98
C ILE A 296 -10.27 7.72 -13.92
N GLY A 297 -11.53 7.82 -14.32
CA GLY A 297 -12.63 8.16 -13.42
C GLY A 297 -12.81 7.13 -12.31
N SER A 298 -12.89 5.85 -12.68
CA SER A 298 -13.05 4.75 -11.72
C SER A 298 -11.90 4.65 -10.72
N ILE A 299 -10.67 5.02 -11.12
CA ILE A 299 -9.50 4.95 -10.24
C ILE A 299 -9.36 6.23 -9.39
N LEU A 300 -9.35 7.40 -10.01
CA LEU A 300 -8.87 8.63 -9.37
C LEU A 300 -9.95 9.45 -8.67
N ILE A 301 -11.21 9.41 -9.13
CA ILE A 301 -12.27 10.31 -8.64
C ILE A 301 -12.50 10.16 -7.13
N GLN A 302 -12.43 8.93 -6.61
CA GLN A 302 -12.58 8.62 -5.19
C GLN A 302 -11.56 9.30 -4.26
N TYR A 303 -10.45 9.82 -4.79
CA TYR A 303 -9.43 10.56 -4.02
C TYR A 303 -9.63 12.09 -4.06
N ASN A 304 -10.72 12.55 -4.69
CA ASN A 304 -11.15 13.94 -4.72
C ASN A 304 -12.33 14.15 -3.76
N LYS A 305 -12.30 15.19 -2.90
CA LYS A 305 -13.39 15.43 -1.93
C LYS A 305 -14.77 15.62 -2.56
N GLN A 306 -14.81 16.20 -3.75
CA GLN A 306 -16.06 16.44 -4.45
C GLN A 306 -16.49 15.24 -5.29
N ASN A 307 -15.69 14.17 -5.30
CA ASN A 307 -15.81 13.06 -6.24
C ASN A 307 -16.00 13.57 -7.67
N THR A 308 -15.27 14.63 -8.05
CA THR A 308 -15.33 15.19 -9.41
C THR A 308 -13.97 15.37 -10.03
N ALA A 309 -13.96 15.41 -11.35
CA ALA A 309 -12.82 15.78 -12.17
C ALA A 309 -13.20 16.90 -13.12
N SER A 310 -12.23 17.79 -13.41
CA SER A 310 -12.42 18.92 -14.32
C SER A 310 -12.02 18.52 -15.72
N LEU A 311 -12.93 18.72 -16.67
CA LEU A 311 -12.71 18.41 -18.08
C LEU A 311 -12.63 19.69 -18.92
N TYR A 312 -11.63 19.74 -19.81
CA TYR A 312 -11.39 20.84 -20.74
C TYR A 312 -11.21 20.30 -22.17
N GLY A 313 -11.81 20.97 -23.15
CA GLY A 313 -11.61 20.68 -24.57
C GLY A 313 -10.79 21.77 -25.27
N PHE A 314 -9.97 21.42 -26.26
CA PHE A 314 -9.24 22.38 -27.10
C PHE A 314 -9.17 21.92 -28.57
N GLY A 315 -8.85 22.82 -29.49
CA GLY A 315 -8.66 22.50 -30.93
C GLY A 315 -9.94 22.32 -31.77
N GLY A 316 -11.12 22.30 -31.15
CA GLY A 316 -12.41 22.25 -31.84
C GLY A 316 -13.10 23.62 -31.96
N LYS A 317 -13.87 23.83 -33.03
CA LYS A 317 -14.81 24.97 -33.13
C LYS A 317 -16.14 24.57 -32.51
N LEU A 318 -16.60 25.35 -31.52
CA LEU A 318 -17.89 25.11 -30.87
C LEU A 318 -18.99 25.74 -31.72
N ASN A 319 -19.63 24.95 -32.58
CA ASN A 319 -20.88 25.34 -33.23
C ASN A 319 -22.07 24.80 -32.43
N GLN A 320 -23.15 25.57 -32.35
CA GLN A 320 -24.40 25.23 -31.62
C GLN A 320 -25.02 23.87 -32.03
N GLN A 321 -24.56 23.27 -33.13
CA GLN A 321 -25.05 22.01 -33.68
C GLN A 321 -24.13 20.81 -33.44
N ASN A 322 -23.05 20.93 -32.65
CA ASN A 322 -22.22 19.77 -32.28
C ASN A 322 -22.99 18.86 -31.30
N LYS A 323 -23.97 18.13 -31.84
CA LYS A 323 -24.74 17.10 -31.14
C LYS A 323 -23.80 16.11 -30.45
N ASP A 324 -22.67 15.78 -31.06
CA ASP A 324 -21.68 14.85 -30.51
C ASP A 324 -21.08 15.32 -29.18
N LEU A 325 -20.93 16.63 -28.96
CA LEU A 325 -20.44 17.22 -27.70
C LEU A 325 -21.51 17.22 -26.62
N GLN A 326 -22.75 17.55 -26.96
CA GLN A 326 -23.89 17.44 -26.03
C GLN A 326 -24.16 15.97 -25.65
N PHE A 327 -24.00 15.04 -26.58
CA PHE A 327 -24.09 13.61 -26.33
C PHE A 327 -22.92 13.08 -25.48
N LEU A 328 -21.70 13.57 -25.69
CA LEU A 328 -20.55 13.23 -24.84
C LEU A 328 -20.79 13.69 -23.39
N LEU A 329 -21.30 14.92 -23.21
CA LEU A 329 -21.62 15.48 -21.90
C LEU A 329 -22.75 14.72 -21.20
N PHE A 330 -23.77 14.31 -21.94
CA PHE A 330 -24.89 13.51 -21.41
C PHE A 330 -24.44 12.15 -20.84
N TYR A 331 -23.45 11.50 -21.44
CA TYR A 331 -22.93 10.20 -20.95
C TYR A 331 -21.84 10.34 -19.88
N ILE A 332 -21.04 11.42 -19.93
CA ILE A 332 -20.06 11.74 -18.90
C ILE A 332 -20.75 11.94 -17.55
N ASP A 333 -21.90 12.65 -17.51
CA ASP A 333 -22.68 12.85 -16.27
C ASP A 333 -23.35 11.58 -15.72
N GLN A 334 -23.65 10.60 -16.59
CA GLN A 334 -24.45 9.41 -16.20
C GLN A 334 -23.62 8.28 -15.60
N PHE A 335 -22.34 8.14 -15.97
CA PHE A 335 -21.53 6.99 -15.55
C PHE A 335 -20.53 7.31 -14.43
N TYR A 336 -20.05 8.56 -14.33
CA TYR A 336 -19.08 8.98 -13.31
C TYR A 336 -19.25 10.47 -13.06
N ASN A 337 -19.12 10.94 -11.81
CA ASN A 337 -19.35 12.34 -11.38
C ASN A 337 -18.33 13.37 -11.97
N PHE A 338 -18.08 13.38 -13.27
CA PHE A 338 -17.25 14.38 -13.95
C PHE A 338 -18.04 15.68 -14.08
N LYS A 339 -17.41 16.81 -13.71
CA LYS A 339 -18.02 18.12 -13.91
C LYS A 339 -17.31 18.81 -15.08
N LEU A 340 -18.02 19.03 -16.18
CA LEU A 340 -17.50 19.91 -17.22
C LEU A 340 -17.43 21.34 -16.66
N ILE A 341 -16.22 21.85 -16.46
CA ILE A 341 -16.02 23.19 -15.88
C ILE A 341 -15.97 24.25 -16.98
N LYS A 342 -15.32 23.98 -18.11
CA LYS A 342 -15.15 24.97 -19.16
C LYS A 342 -14.87 24.35 -20.52
N TRP A 343 -15.52 24.90 -21.55
CA TRP A 343 -15.07 24.77 -22.93
C TRP A 343 -14.58 26.12 -23.39
N ASP A 344 -13.27 26.25 -23.56
CA ASP A 344 -12.67 27.41 -24.18
C ASP A 344 -11.80 26.92 -25.34
N SER A 345 -11.79 27.67 -26.44
CA SER A 345 -10.73 27.56 -27.45
C SER A 345 -9.41 28.07 -26.87
N ILE A 346 -8.84 27.37 -25.88
CA ILE A 346 -7.60 27.80 -25.23
C ILE A 346 -6.43 27.38 -26.13
N ASP A 347 -5.67 28.38 -26.60
CA ASP A 347 -4.33 28.15 -27.15
C ASP A 347 -3.49 27.49 -26.06
N LEU A 348 -2.95 26.29 -26.33
CA LEU A 348 -2.11 25.51 -25.42
C LEU A 348 -1.00 26.37 -24.77
N ARG A 349 -0.51 27.41 -25.45
CA ARG A 349 0.50 28.35 -24.92
C ARG A 349 0.02 29.17 -23.72
N ARG A 350 -1.28 29.45 -23.61
CA ARG A 350 -1.88 30.09 -22.42
C ARG A 350 -2.05 29.12 -21.25
N LEU A 351 -2.35 27.84 -21.54
CA LEU A 351 -2.39 26.80 -20.52
C LEU A 351 -1.03 26.59 -19.86
N PHE A 352 0.04 26.45 -20.64
CA PHE A 352 1.40 26.33 -20.10
C PHE A 352 1.83 27.54 -19.24
N LYS A 353 1.39 28.76 -19.59
CA LYS A 353 1.64 29.95 -18.76
C LYS A 353 0.86 29.97 -17.45
N MET A 354 -0.34 29.39 -17.37
CA MET A 354 -1.08 29.27 -16.11
C MET A 354 -0.41 28.29 -15.14
N PHE A 355 0.28 27.26 -15.65
CA PHE A 355 0.96 26.26 -14.82
C PHE A 355 2.38 26.63 -14.41
N GLN A 356 3.01 27.65 -15.02
CA GLN A 356 4.29 28.20 -14.55
C GLN A 356 4.16 29.04 -13.25
N ILE A 357 2.96 29.13 -12.65
CA ILE A 357 2.69 29.94 -11.45
C ILE A 357 2.44 29.08 -10.19
N TYR A 358 2.51 27.75 -10.26
CA TYR A 358 2.33 26.88 -9.08
C TYR A 358 3.49 25.94 -8.81
#